data_AF-A0A6I8N9Q2-F1
#
_entry.id   AF-A0A6I8N9Q2-F1
#
_cell.length_a   1.000
_cell.length_b   1.000
_cell.length_c   1.000
_cell.angle_alpha   90.00
_cell.angle_beta   90.00
_cell.angle_gamma   90.00
#
_symmetry.space_group_name_H-M   'P 1'
#
loop_
_entity.id
_entity.type
_entity.pdbx_description
1 polymer ?
#
loop_
_entity_poly.entity_id
_entity_poly.type
_entity_poly.pdbx_seq_one_letter_code
_entity_poly.pdbx_strand_id
1 'polypeptide(L)'
;MWAGLQALLASGARGTHLVARLSKQLCSQAGSRVTIFALSSGHGKCGVAVIRTSGPASGPALLRLMARLELPRPRTATLSLILDPDSSEPLDRGLVLWFPGPHSFTGEDCAELHVHGGPAVVSGVLQALGPGPRGGLHRLQ
;
A
#
# COMPACT_ATOMS: atom_id res chain seq x y z
N MET A 1 -38.93 -19.15 2.55
CA MET A 1 -39.06 -18.25 3.73
C MET A 1 -38.38 -16.90 3.45
N TRP A 2 -38.86 -16.17 2.43
CA TRP A 2 -38.37 -14.85 2.03
C TRP A 2 -39.51 -13.84 2.17
N ALA A 3 -39.84 -13.45 3.41
CA ALA A 3 -40.99 -12.57 3.68
C ALA A 3 -40.72 -11.46 4.73
N GLY A 4 -39.46 -11.13 5.02
CA GLY A 4 -39.11 -10.24 6.14
C GLY A 4 -38.52 -8.88 5.81
N LEU A 5 -38.06 -8.63 4.57
CA LEU A 5 -37.16 -7.49 4.28
C LEU A 5 -37.76 -6.40 3.38
N GLN A 6 -39.08 -6.23 3.40
CA GLN A 6 -39.75 -5.07 2.76
C GLN A 6 -40.41 -4.11 3.75
N ALA A 7 -40.33 -4.35 5.06
CA ALA A 7 -41.02 -3.54 6.08
C ALA A 7 -40.16 -2.43 6.71
N LEU A 8 -39.19 -1.86 5.98
CA LEU A 8 -38.38 -0.74 6.50
C LEU A 8 -38.08 0.36 5.47
N LEU A 9 -38.98 0.56 4.49
CA LEU A 9 -38.91 1.66 3.52
C LEU A 9 -40.09 2.64 3.64
N ALA A 10 -40.72 2.70 4.82
CA ALA A 10 -41.82 3.62 5.10
C ALA A 10 -41.62 4.37 6.43
N SER A 11 -40.50 5.08 6.59
CA SER A 11 -40.48 6.32 7.40
C SER A 11 -39.27 7.17 7.00
N GLY A 12 -39.56 8.38 6.54
CA GLY A 12 -38.57 9.30 5.99
C GLY A 12 -37.62 9.89 7.04
N ALA A 13 -36.46 10.32 6.52
CA ALA A 13 -35.59 11.38 7.04
C ALA A 13 -34.64 11.10 8.23
N ARG A 14 -34.33 9.84 8.59
CA ARG A 14 -33.21 9.54 9.53
C ARG A 14 -32.25 8.40 9.12
N GLY A 15 -32.39 7.86 7.91
CA GLY A 15 -31.60 6.70 7.44
C GLY A 15 -30.45 7.00 6.47
N THR A 16 -30.42 8.19 5.85
CA THR A 16 -29.49 8.48 4.74
C THR A 16 -28.02 8.52 5.17
N HIS A 17 -27.72 9.07 6.35
CA HIS A 17 -26.36 9.11 6.87
C HIS A 17 -25.80 7.73 7.26
N LEU A 18 -26.65 6.81 7.74
CA LEU A 18 -26.22 5.48 8.14
C LEU A 18 -25.94 4.59 6.93
N VAL A 19 -26.80 4.66 5.90
CA VAL A 19 -26.62 3.95 4.63
C VAL A 19 -25.43 4.49 3.83
N ALA A 20 -25.20 5.81 3.85
CA ALA A 20 -23.99 6.43 3.27
C ALA A 20 -22.71 6.03 4.01
N ARG A 21 -22.75 5.92 5.35
CA ARG A 21 -21.61 5.42 6.15
C ARG A 21 -21.32 3.95 5.86
N LEU A 22 -22.34 3.10 5.88
CA LEU A 22 -22.23 1.67 5.62
C LEU A 22 -21.75 1.38 4.20
N SER A 23 -22.24 2.11 3.19
CA SER A 23 -21.78 1.99 1.80
C SER A 23 -20.33 2.45 1.61
N LYS A 24 -19.89 3.55 2.24
CA LYS A 24 -18.47 3.93 2.25
C LYS A 24 -17.58 2.86 2.90
N GLN A 25 -18.06 2.26 3.99
CA GLN A 25 -17.32 1.25 4.75
C GLN A 25 -17.26 -0.09 4.01
N LEU A 26 -18.33 -0.47 3.30
CA LEU A 26 -18.37 -1.64 2.44
C LEU A 26 -17.57 -1.44 1.14
N CYS A 27 -17.62 -0.25 0.52
CA CYS A 27 -16.78 0.08 -0.63
C CYS A 27 -15.30 0.22 -0.26
N SER A 28 -14.96 0.70 0.94
CA SER A 28 -13.56 0.70 1.42
C SER A 28 -13.07 -0.70 1.77
N GLN A 29 -13.95 -1.60 2.23
CA GLN A 29 -13.61 -3.01 2.41
C GLN A 29 -13.59 -3.82 1.10
N ALA A 30 -14.25 -3.33 0.05
CA ALA A 30 -14.19 -3.86 -1.31
C ALA A 30 -13.12 -3.19 -2.17
N GLY A 31 -12.23 -2.37 -1.57
CA GLY A 31 -10.95 -1.97 -2.18
C GLY A 31 -10.24 -3.24 -2.64
N SER A 32 -9.66 -3.21 -3.83
CA SER A 32 -9.26 -4.44 -4.53
C SER A 32 -8.40 -5.31 -3.60
N ARG A 33 -8.64 -6.64 -3.55
CA ARG A 33 -7.73 -7.55 -2.82
C ARG A 33 -6.28 -7.51 -3.34
N VAL A 34 -6.06 -6.79 -4.43
CA VAL A 34 -4.81 -6.62 -5.13
C VAL A 34 -4.08 -5.44 -4.52
N THR A 35 -2.79 -5.63 -4.25
CA THR A 35 -1.89 -4.53 -3.90
C THR A 35 -1.01 -4.25 -5.10
N ILE A 36 -0.95 -2.98 -5.48
CA ILE A 36 -0.23 -2.48 -6.63
C ILE A 36 1.04 -1.75 -6.20
N PHE A 37 2.01 -1.64 -7.11
CA PHE A 37 3.19 -0.80 -6.92
C PHE A 37 3.73 -0.24 -8.22
N ALA A 38 4.42 0.90 -8.14
CA ALA A 38 5.05 1.54 -9.28
C ALA A 38 6.16 2.52 -8.87
N LEU A 39 7.04 2.84 -9.81
CA LEU A 39 7.84 4.06 -9.74
C LEU A 39 6.89 5.26 -9.81
N SER A 40 6.88 6.09 -8.77
CA SER A 40 6.02 7.26 -8.63
C SER A 40 6.74 8.59 -8.90
N SER A 41 8.07 8.56 -9.09
CA SER A 41 8.86 9.70 -9.56
C SER A 41 9.08 9.65 -11.07
N GLY A 42 9.74 10.68 -11.63
CA GLY A 42 10.23 10.63 -13.01
C GLY A 42 11.21 9.47 -13.25
N HIS A 43 11.32 9.06 -14.51
CA HIS A 43 12.25 8.02 -14.97
C HIS A 43 13.65 8.59 -15.24
N GLY A 44 14.67 7.73 -15.12
CA GLY A 44 16.06 8.08 -15.40
C GLY A 44 16.93 8.24 -14.16
N LYS A 45 18.17 8.67 -14.35
CA LYS A 45 19.11 8.90 -13.25
C LYS A 45 18.70 10.15 -12.48
N CYS A 46 18.50 10.02 -11.17
CA CYS A 46 18.20 11.13 -10.28
C CYS A 46 18.83 10.92 -8.89
N GLY A 47 18.81 11.96 -8.05
CA GLY A 47 19.27 11.82 -6.66
C GLY A 47 18.36 10.88 -5.85
N VAL A 48 17.04 11.07 -5.98
CA VAL A 48 16.02 10.28 -5.27
C VAL A 48 14.95 9.82 -6.24
N ALA A 49 14.62 8.53 -6.18
CA ALA A 49 13.47 7.92 -6.82
C ALA A 49 12.44 7.50 -5.76
N VAL A 50 11.15 7.67 -6.06
CA VAL A 50 10.07 7.29 -5.15
C VAL A 50 9.35 6.10 -5.73
N ILE A 51 9.32 4.98 -5.01
CA ILE A 51 8.53 3.80 -5.33
C ILE A 51 7.39 3.72 -4.33
N ARG A 52 6.17 3.50 -4.80
CA ARG A 52 4.98 3.47 -3.94
C ARG A 52 4.23 2.17 -4.11
N THR A 53 3.76 1.63 -2.99
CA THR A 53 2.80 0.54 -2.92
C THR A 53 1.44 1.06 -2.46
N SER A 54 0.35 0.43 -2.90
CA SER A 54 -1.01 0.75 -2.46
C SER A 54 -1.88 -0.50 -2.44
N GLY A 55 -2.62 -0.69 -1.34
CA GLY A 55 -3.48 -1.85 -1.11
C GLY A 55 -3.15 -2.61 0.19
N PRO A 56 -3.91 -3.67 0.52
CA PRO A 56 -3.85 -4.36 1.81
C PRO A 56 -2.49 -5.01 2.14
N ALA A 57 -1.65 -5.30 1.16
CA ALA A 57 -0.33 -5.88 1.35
C ALA A 57 0.81 -4.84 1.42
N SER A 58 0.52 -3.53 1.35
CA SER A 58 1.54 -2.47 1.42
C SER A 58 2.34 -2.52 2.73
N GLY A 59 1.66 -2.67 3.87
CA GLY A 59 2.30 -2.81 5.18
C GLY A 59 3.16 -4.07 5.28
N PRO A 60 2.60 -5.27 5.03
CA PRO A 60 3.37 -6.51 4.99
C PRO A 60 4.59 -6.48 4.06
N ALA A 61 4.46 -5.88 2.87
CA ALA A 61 5.58 -5.73 1.94
C ALA A 61 6.67 -4.82 2.51
N LEU A 62 6.29 -3.69 3.13
CA LEU A 62 7.24 -2.78 3.76
C LEU A 62 8.00 -3.46 4.90
N LEU A 63 7.31 -4.23 5.76
CA LEU A 63 7.94 -5.00 6.85
C LEU A 63 8.99 -5.99 6.33
N ARG A 64 8.65 -6.74 5.26
CA ARG A 64 9.55 -7.69 4.61
C ARG A 64 10.82 -7.00 4.07
N LEU A 65 10.64 -5.91 3.33
CA LEU A 65 11.76 -5.16 2.75
C LEU A 65 12.69 -4.57 3.81
N MET A 66 12.16 -4.23 4.99
CA MET A 66 12.96 -3.68 6.09
C MET A 66 13.51 -4.75 7.05
N ALA A 67 13.11 -6.02 6.86
CA ALA A 67 13.29 -7.10 7.83
C ALA A 67 12.90 -6.70 9.27
N ARG A 68 11.73 -6.07 9.44
CA ARG A 68 11.18 -5.65 10.75
C ARG A 68 9.87 -6.33 11.09
N LEU A 69 9.54 -6.34 12.38
CA LEU A 69 8.28 -6.87 12.91
C LEU A 69 7.18 -5.80 13.02
N GLU A 70 7.56 -4.52 13.09
CA GLU A 70 6.63 -3.41 13.28
C GLU A 70 6.82 -2.33 12.23
N LEU A 71 5.70 -1.73 11.83
CA LEU A 71 5.66 -0.67 10.83
C LEU A 71 6.22 0.63 11.44
N PRO A 72 6.90 1.46 10.62
CA PRO A 72 7.26 2.81 11.05
C PRO A 72 6.06 3.60 11.56
N ARG A 73 6.33 4.59 12.40
CA ARG A 73 5.30 5.54 12.82
C ARG A 73 4.65 6.15 11.57
N PRO A 74 3.30 6.13 11.46
CA PRO A 74 2.60 6.70 10.32
C PRO A 74 3.06 8.12 10.00
N ARG A 75 3.29 8.42 8.73
CA ARG A 75 3.67 9.77 8.22
C ARG A 75 4.95 10.31 8.84
N THR A 76 5.87 9.44 9.25
CA THR A 76 7.20 9.81 9.72
C THR A 76 8.26 9.19 8.81
N ALA A 77 9.07 10.04 8.19
CA ALA A 77 10.21 9.58 7.40
C ALA A 77 11.17 8.81 8.30
N THR A 78 11.41 7.55 7.94
CA THR A 78 12.26 6.64 8.73
C THR A 78 13.39 6.16 7.85
N LEU A 79 14.64 6.37 8.28
CA LEU A 79 15.80 5.79 7.59
C LEU A 79 15.80 4.27 7.81
N SER A 80 15.86 3.50 6.72
CA SER A 80 15.92 2.04 6.78
C SER A 80 16.93 1.49 5.77
N LEU A 81 17.54 0.36 6.15
CA LEU A 81 18.11 -0.54 5.17
C LEU A 81 16.93 -1.25 4.48
N ILE A 82 16.97 -1.30 3.15
CA ILE A 82 16.00 -1.96 2.29
C ILE A 82 16.70 -3.19 1.72
N LEU A 83 16.10 -4.35 1.92
CA LEU A 83 16.63 -5.64 1.58
C LEU A 83 15.75 -6.31 0.54
N ASP A 84 16.36 -7.15 -0.28
CA ASP A 84 15.62 -8.16 -1.00
C ASP A 84 15.09 -9.19 0.01
N PRO A 85 13.77 -9.45 0.04
CA PRO A 85 13.15 -10.24 1.10
C PRO A 85 13.39 -11.75 0.97
N ASP A 86 13.94 -12.20 -0.16
CA ASP A 86 14.20 -13.62 -0.44
C ASP A 86 15.67 -13.97 -0.21
N SER A 87 16.58 -13.12 -0.67
CA SER A 87 18.04 -13.29 -0.53
C SER A 87 18.64 -12.58 0.69
N SER A 88 17.92 -11.62 1.28
CA SER A 88 18.43 -10.71 2.32
C SER A 88 19.57 -9.79 1.87
N GLU A 89 19.83 -9.68 0.57
CA GLU A 89 20.83 -8.76 0.03
C GLU A 89 20.39 -7.29 0.20
N PRO A 90 21.31 -6.37 0.57
CA PRO A 90 21.00 -4.96 0.67
C PRO A 90 20.80 -4.33 -0.71
N LEU A 91 19.62 -3.76 -0.91
CA LEU A 91 19.25 -3.04 -2.14
C LEU A 91 19.58 -1.55 -2.05
N ASP A 92 19.26 -0.93 -0.91
CA ASP A 92 19.55 0.48 -0.66
C ASP A 92 19.46 0.84 0.83
N ARG A 93 19.99 2.00 1.21
CA ARG A 93 19.70 2.66 2.48
C ARG A 93 18.97 3.97 2.19
N GLY A 94 17.65 3.94 2.32
CA GLY A 94 16.75 5.03 1.93
C GLY A 94 15.75 5.40 3.03
N LEU A 95 14.91 6.39 2.74
CA LEU A 95 13.79 6.75 3.61
C LEU A 95 12.57 5.91 3.24
N VAL A 96 11.85 5.46 4.25
CA VAL A 96 10.55 4.80 4.08
C VAL A 96 9.48 5.58 4.81
N LEU A 97 8.29 5.62 4.24
CA LEU A 97 7.12 6.25 4.82
C LEU A 97 5.93 5.28 4.79
N TRP A 98 5.22 5.24 5.90
CA TRP A 98 4.00 4.45 6.05
C TRP A 98 2.77 5.36 6.13
N PHE A 99 1.76 5.08 5.32
CA PHE A 99 0.51 5.81 5.25
C PHE A 99 -0.67 4.84 5.41
N PRO A 100 -1.14 4.60 6.63
CA PRO A 100 -2.32 3.78 6.84
C PRO A 100 -3.56 4.48 6.24
N GLY A 101 -4.42 3.70 5.60
CA GLY A 101 -5.74 4.13 5.17
C GLY A 101 -6.62 4.54 6.37
N PRO A 102 -7.67 5.36 6.17
CA PRO A 102 -8.11 5.94 4.89
C PRO A 102 -7.39 7.24 4.53
N HIS A 103 -6.40 7.66 5.31
CA HIS A 103 -5.78 8.98 5.18
C HIS A 103 -4.50 8.97 4.32
N SER A 104 -4.50 8.16 3.25
CA SER A 104 -3.40 8.05 2.29
C SER A 104 -3.77 8.71 0.95
N PHE A 105 -2.85 8.66 -0.02
CA PHE A 105 -3.10 9.19 -1.37
C PHE A 105 -4.28 8.51 -2.10
N THR A 106 -4.40 7.18 -2.00
CA THR A 106 -5.46 6.40 -2.66
C THR A 106 -6.65 6.12 -1.74
N GLY A 107 -6.52 6.39 -0.45
CA GLY A 107 -7.46 5.96 0.58
C GLY A 107 -7.24 4.53 1.08
N GLU A 108 -6.32 3.78 0.47
CA GLU A 108 -5.90 2.45 0.94
C GLU A 108 -4.62 2.54 1.78
N ASP A 109 -4.16 1.42 2.33
CA ASP A 109 -2.83 1.37 2.92
C ASP A 109 -1.75 1.62 1.86
N CYS A 110 -0.85 2.58 2.09
CA CYS A 110 0.24 2.91 1.19
C CYS A 110 1.59 2.93 1.92
N ALA A 111 2.64 2.51 1.22
CA ALA A 111 4.01 2.75 1.63
C ALA A 111 4.77 3.46 0.51
N GLU A 112 5.72 4.32 0.88
CA GLU A 112 6.66 4.92 -0.06
C GLU A 112 8.09 4.57 0.34
N LEU A 113 8.89 4.20 -0.66
CA LEU A 113 10.33 4.00 -0.55
C LEU A 113 11.02 5.09 -1.35
N HIS A 114 11.77 5.94 -0.66
CA HIS A 114 12.55 7.03 -1.22
C HIS A 114 14.00 6.55 -1.28
N VAL A 115 14.39 6.05 -2.44
CA VAL A 115 15.64 5.35 -2.69
C VAL A 115 16.56 6.17 -3.58
N HIS A 116 17.84 5.84 -3.63
CA HIS A 116 18.75 6.45 -4.60
C HIS A 116 18.25 6.19 -6.03
N GLY A 117 18.26 7.22 -6.88
CA GLY A 117 17.75 7.15 -8.24
C GLY A 117 18.69 6.45 -9.25
N GLY A 118 19.50 5.50 -8.77
CA GLY A 118 20.31 4.65 -9.63
C GLY A 118 19.45 3.55 -10.28
N PRO A 119 19.59 3.26 -11.58
CA PRO A 119 18.77 2.24 -12.25
C PRO A 119 18.84 0.86 -11.60
N ALA A 120 20.00 0.47 -11.06
CA ALA A 120 20.18 -0.80 -10.36
C ALA A 120 19.34 -0.86 -9.07
N VAL A 121 19.35 0.21 -8.27
CA VAL A 121 18.57 0.31 -7.02
C VAL A 121 17.08 0.26 -7.33
N VAL A 122 16.62 1.11 -8.25
CA VAL A 122 15.19 1.16 -8.63
C VAL A 122 14.72 -0.19 -9.16
N SER A 123 15.49 -0.81 -10.07
CA SER A 123 15.14 -2.14 -10.60
C SER A 123 15.12 -3.21 -9.52
N GLY A 124 16.12 -3.24 -8.63
CA GLY A 124 16.19 -4.20 -7.53
C GLY A 124 15.00 -4.09 -6.60
N VAL A 125 14.63 -2.89 -6.16
CA VAL A 125 13.46 -2.68 -5.28
C VAL A 125 12.16 -3.06 -5.98
N LEU A 126 11.99 -2.70 -7.26
CA LEU A 126 10.81 -3.08 -8.02
C LEU A 126 10.72 -4.61 -8.22
N GLN A 127 11.85 -5.31 -8.37
CA GLN A 127 11.88 -6.77 -8.47
C GLN A 127 11.53 -7.41 -7.13
N ALA A 128 12.12 -6.93 -6.03
CA ALA A 128 11.86 -7.40 -4.67
C ALA A 128 10.39 -7.22 -4.23
N LEU A 129 9.68 -6.24 -4.79
CA LEU A 129 8.23 -6.05 -4.60
C LEU A 129 7.37 -6.96 -5.48
N GLY A 130 7.91 -7.44 -6.60
CA GLY A 130 7.20 -8.26 -7.58
C GLY A 130 7.03 -9.72 -7.13
N PRO A 131 6.49 -10.58 -8.02
CA PRO A 131 6.29 -12.00 -7.75
C PRO A 131 7.59 -12.69 -7.31
N GLY A 132 7.54 -13.40 -6.18
CA GLY A 132 8.65 -14.18 -5.63
C GLY A 132 8.14 -15.38 -4.82
N PRO A 133 9.04 -16.24 -4.31
CA PRO A 133 8.69 -17.46 -3.56
C PRO A 133 7.80 -17.20 -2.34
N ARG A 134 7.92 -16.02 -1.72
CA ARG A 134 7.14 -15.59 -0.55
C ARG A 134 5.92 -14.74 -0.91
N GLY A 135 5.49 -14.75 -2.18
CA GLY A 135 4.42 -13.91 -2.70
C GLY A 135 4.89 -12.50 -3.07
N GLY A 136 4.19 -11.87 -4.02
CA GLY A 136 4.55 -10.57 -4.59
C GLY A 136 3.35 -9.71 -4.97
N LEU A 137 3.62 -8.43 -5.21
CA LEU A 137 2.61 -7.42 -5.55
C LEU A 137 2.44 -7.30 -7.07
N HIS A 138 1.41 -6.58 -7.51
CA HIS A 138 1.16 -6.33 -8.93
C HIS A 138 1.81 -5.01 -9.38
N ARG A 139 2.73 -5.07 -10.34
CA ARG A 139 3.38 -3.87 -10.87
C ARG A 139 2.45 -3.14 -11.85
N LEU A 140 2.30 -1.83 -11.71
CA LEU A 140 1.69 -0.99 -12.76
C LEU A 140 2.77 -0.62 -13.78
N GLN A 141 2.42 -0.71 -15.07
CA GLN A 141 3.26 -0.32 -16.20
C GLN A 141 3.28 1.20 -16.37
#